data_AF-A0A450UW98-F1
#
_entry.id   AF-A0A450UW98-F1
#
_cell.length_a   1.000
_cell.length_b   1.000
_cell.length_c   1.000
_cell.angle_alpha   90.00
_cell.angle_beta   90.00
_cell.angle_gamma   90.00
#
_symmetry.space_group_name_H-M   'P 1'
#
loop_
_entity.id
_entity.type
_entity.pdbx_description
1 polymer ?
#
loop_
_entity_poly.entity_id
_entity_poly.type
_entity_poly.pdbx_seq_one_letter_code
_entity_poly.pdbx_strand_id
1 'polypeptide(L)' 'MEFIKYPDQSAFLPYQSRSMMGNSEKILRKEILNGIPTSDLSDVIADFESEGAKVSVKQERSGNWTLSAIFEN' A
#
# COMPACT_ATOMS: atom_id res chain seq x y z
N MET A 1 -40.05 25.64 11.74
CA MET A 1 -38.62 26.05 11.60
C MET A 1 -37.94 25.67 12.90
N GLU A 2 -37.09 24.66 12.88
CA GLU A 2 -36.12 24.42 13.97
C GLU A 2 -34.78 24.09 13.32
N PHE A 3 -33.81 24.95 13.57
CA PHE A 3 -32.41 24.80 13.19
C PHE A 3 -31.72 24.06 14.32
N ILE A 4 -31.32 22.81 14.10
CA ILE A 4 -30.34 22.17 14.98
C ILE A 4 -28.98 22.31 14.30
N LYS A 5 -28.19 23.21 14.89
CA LYS A 5 -26.80 23.53 14.57
C LYS A 5 -25.93 22.37 15.08
N TYR A 6 -25.35 21.58 14.18
CA TYR A 6 -24.30 20.62 14.55
C TYR A 6 -22.94 21.19 14.15
N PRO A 7 -21.91 21.05 15.00
CA PRO A 7 -20.61 21.68 14.79
C PRO A 7 -19.87 21.05 13.61
N ASP A 8 -19.32 21.94 12.78
CA ASP A 8 -18.24 21.67 11.85
C ASP A 8 -16.98 21.28 12.66
N GLN A 9 -16.36 20.12 12.34
CA GLN A 9 -14.91 20.01 12.15
C GLN A 9 -14.43 18.55 12.00
N SER A 10 -13.93 18.27 10.79
CA SER A 10 -12.67 17.58 10.54
C SER A 10 -12.47 16.14 11.05
N ALA A 11 -12.78 15.18 10.19
CA ALA A 11 -11.87 14.06 9.95
C ALA A 11 -12.09 13.52 8.53
N PHE A 12 -11.19 13.91 7.64
CA PHE A 12 -10.98 13.24 6.36
C PHE A 12 -10.69 11.77 6.60
N LEU A 13 -11.61 10.87 6.19
CA LEU A 13 -11.26 9.50 5.81
C LEU A 13 -12.06 9.17 4.55
N PRO A 14 -11.43 9.07 3.37
CA PRO A 14 -12.14 8.68 2.16
C PRO A 14 -12.42 7.17 2.19
N TYR A 15 -13.68 6.83 1.92
CA TYR A 15 -14.13 5.56 1.33
C TYR A 15 -13.59 4.26 1.96
N GLN A 16 -14.30 3.74 2.96
CA GLN A 16 -14.48 2.28 3.03
C GLN A 16 -15.78 1.93 2.31
N SER A 17 -15.61 1.64 1.02
CA SER A 17 -16.66 1.16 0.12
C SER A 17 -17.20 -0.17 0.66
N ARG A 18 -18.46 -0.12 1.10
CA ARG A 18 -19.49 -1.17 0.97
C ARG A 18 -18.94 -2.57 0.62
N SER A 19 -18.77 -3.42 1.62
CA SER A 19 -18.58 -4.86 1.45
C SER A 19 -19.83 -5.48 0.83
N MET A 20 -19.85 -5.61 -0.50
CA MET A 20 -20.75 -6.53 -1.20
C MET A 20 -20.09 -7.92 -1.21
N MET A 21 -20.91 -8.89 -0.83
CA MET A 21 -20.62 -10.31 -0.78
C MET A 21 -20.32 -10.88 -2.18
N GLY A 22 -19.28 -11.70 -2.30
CA GLY A 22 -19.16 -12.70 -3.37
C GLY A 22 -18.30 -12.33 -4.58
N ASN A 23 -16.99 -12.33 -4.40
CA ASN A 23 -16.04 -12.95 -5.33
C ASN A 23 -14.81 -13.30 -4.50
N SER A 24 -14.33 -14.54 -4.59
CA SER A 24 -12.97 -14.87 -4.18
C SER A 24 -11.99 -14.27 -5.19
N GLU A 25 -12.03 -12.95 -5.35
CA GLU A 25 -10.91 -12.22 -5.94
C GLU A 25 -9.77 -12.43 -4.97
N LYS A 26 -8.75 -13.19 -5.40
CA LYS A 26 -7.48 -13.30 -4.69
C LYS A 26 -7.05 -11.85 -4.40
N ILE A 27 -7.20 -11.38 -3.16
CA ILE A 27 -6.93 -9.99 -2.81
C ILE A 27 -5.42 -9.83 -2.90
N LEU A 28 -4.93 -9.43 -4.07
CA LEU A 28 -3.53 -9.15 -4.30
C LEU A 28 -3.20 -7.85 -3.58
N ARG A 29 -2.55 -7.94 -2.42
CA ARG A 29 -2.02 -6.75 -1.75
C ARG A 29 -0.76 -6.33 -2.48
N LYS A 30 -0.71 -5.08 -2.95
CA LYS A 30 0.47 -4.52 -3.61
C LYS A 30 0.99 -3.36 -2.78
N GLU A 31 2.27 -3.43 -2.44
CA GLU A 31 3.01 -2.36 -1.76
C GLU A 31 4.12 -1.84 -2.67
N ILE A 32 4.33 -0.52 -2.65
CA ILE A 32 5.35 0.15 -3.47
C ILE A 32 6.16 1.06 -2.55
N LEU A 33 7.46 0.83 -2.53
CA LEU A 33 8.44 1.61 -1.79
C LEU A 33 9.38 2.29 -2.78
N ASN A 34 9.64 3.57 -2.57
CA ASN A 34 10.49 4.39 -3.43
C ASN A 34 11.68 4.93 -2.65
N GLY A 35 12.75 5.28 -3.34
CA GLY A 35 13.90 5.93 -2.70
C GLY A 35 14.76 5.00 -1.83
N ILE A 36 14.70 3.69 -2.06
CA ILE A 36 15.50 2.72 -1.30
C ILE A 36 16.97 2.84 -1.73
N PRO A 37 17.91 3.14 -0.82
CA PRO A 37 19.32 3.15 -1.16
C PRO A 37 19.82 1.72 -1.42
N THR A 38 20.86 1.58 -2.24
CA THR A 38 21.38 0.24 -2.62
C THR A 38 21.84 -0.57 -1.39
N SER A 39 22.27 0.09 -0.31
CA SER A 39 22.67 -0.57 0.95
C SER A 39 21.51 -1.32 1.61
N ASP A 40 20.31 -0.74 1.59
CA ASP A 40 19.14 -1.29 2.29
C ASP A 40 18.27 -2.16 1.37
N LEU A 41 18.53 -2.16 0.06
CA LEU A 41 17.71 -2.88 -0.92
C LEU A 41 17.63 -4.38 -0.62
N SER A 42 18.74 -5.00 -0.26
CA SER A 42 18.79 -6.45 -0.04
C SER A 42 17.97 -6.87 1.18
N ASP A 43 18.04 -6.10 2.26
CA ASP A 43 17.32 -6.40 3.49
C ASP A 43 15.81 -6.23 3.28
N VAL A 44 15.42 -5.14 2.62
CA VAL A 44 14.01 -4.88 2.30
C VAL A 44 13.43 -5.96 1.39
N ILE A 45 14.17 -6.42 0.37
CA ILE A 45 13.73 -7.54 -0.48
C ILE A 45 13.51 -8.80 0.36
N ALA A 46 14.47 -9.15 1.24
CA ALA A 46 14.40 -10.35 2.05
C ALA A 46 13.19 -10.35 3.00
N ASP A 47 12.87 -9.21 3.61
CA ASP A 47 11.69 -9.05 4.47
C ASP A 47 10.41 -9.34 3.68
N PHE A 48 10.23 -8.73 2.51
CA PHE A 48 9.05 -8.94 1.66
C PHE A 48 8.95 -10.37 1.13
N GLU A 49 10.06 -10.97 0.68
CA GLU A 49 10.06 -12.35 0.22
C GLU A 49 9.75 -13.34 1.35
N SER A 50 10.24 -13.08 2.57
CA SER A 50 9.95 -13.89 3.75
C SER A 50 8.48 -13.82 4.16
N GLU A 51 7.80 -12.70 3.90
CA GLU A 51 6.35 -12.57 4.08
C GLU A 51 5.53 -13.17 2.92
N GLY A 52 6.19 -13.75 1.91
CA GLY A 52 5.55 -14.39 0.77
C GLY A 52 5.16 -13.41 -0.34
N ALA A 53 5.75 -12.22 -0.37
CA ALA A 53 5.56 -11.28 -1.47
C ALA A 53 6.45 -11.64 -2.66
N LYS A 54 5.91 -11.45 -3.87
CA LYS A 54 6.70 -11.34 -5.09
C LYS A 54 7.24 -9.93 -5.23
N VAL A 55 8.55 -9.80 -5.19
CA VAL A 55 9.24 -8.51 -5.23
C VAL A 55 9.73 -8.20 -6.64
N SER A 56 9.56 -6.95 -7.07
CA SER A 56 10.10 -6.41 -8.32
C SER A 56 10.79 -5.09 -8.05
N VAL A 57 12.05 -4.97 -8.43
CA VAL A 57 12.85 -3.76 -8.20
C VAL A 57 13.20 -3.07 -9.50
N LYS A 58 13.25 -1.74 -9.44
CA LYS A 58 13.62 -0.88 -10.56
C LYS A 58 14.52 0.24 -10.06
N GLN A 59 15.66 0.43 -10.71
CA GLN A 59 16.53 1.56 -10.40
C GLN A 59 15.97 2.86 -10.98
N GLU A 60 15.91 3.89 -10.15
CA GLU A 60 15.55 5.24 -10.54
C GLU A 60 16.75 5.99 -11.12
N ARG A 61 16.49 7.06 -11.89
CA ARG A 61 17.57 7.89 -12.48
C ARG A 61 18.43 8.59 -11.43
N SER A 62 17.94 8.70 -10.20
CA SER A 62 18.66 9.25 -9.04
C SER A 62 19.70 8.28 -8.45
N GLY A 63 19.70 7.01 -8.86
CA GLY A 63 20.53 5.96 -8.27
C GLY A 63 19.88 5.23 -7.08
N ASN A 64 18.70 5.69 -6.64
CA ASN A 64 17.87 4.98 -5.67
C ASN A 64 17.02 3.90 -6.35
N TRP A 65 16.39 3.04 -5.55
CA TRP A 65 15.58 1.93 -6.01
C TRP A 65 14.11 2.11 -5.64
N THR A 66 13.26 1.72 -6.57
CA THR A 66 11.84 1.48 -6.36
C THR A 66 11.61 -0.02 -6.24
N LEU A 67 10.94 -0.44 -5.18
CA LEU A 67 10.54 -1.83 -4.92
C LEU A 67 9.02 -1.94 -4.97
N SER A 68 8.52 -2.93 -5.68
CA SER A 68 7.10 -3.31 -5.73
C SER A 68 6.95 -4.72 -5.18
N ALA A 69 6.27 -4.86 -4.05
CA ALA A 69 5.95 -6.14 -3.44
C ALA A 69 4.48 -6.50 -3.74
N ILE A 70 4.24 -7.72 -4.20
CA ILE A 70 2.89 -8.25 -4.50
C ILE A 70 2.67 -9.51 -3.67
N PHE A 71 1.75 -9.45 -2.71
CA PHE A 71 1.38 -10.56 -1.86
C PHE A 71 0.17 -11.29 -2.47
N GLU A 72 0.37 -12.54 -2.86
CA GLU A 72 -0.68 -13.39 -3.39
C GLU A 72 -1.23 -14.31 -2.29
N ASN A 73 -2.02 -13.77 -1.35
CA ASN A 73 -2.65 -14.57 -0.29
C ASN A 73 -3.76 -15.50 -0.80
#